data_AF-A0A2P4SL87-F1
#
_entry.id   AF-A0A2P4SL87-F1
#
_cell.length_a   1.000
_cell.length_b   1.000
_cell.length_c   1.000
_cell.angle_alpha   90.00
_cell.angle_beta   90.00
_cell.angle_gamma   90.00
#
_symmetry.space_group_name_H-M   'P 1'
#
loop_
_entity.id
_entity.type
_entity.pdbx_description
1 polymer ?
#
loop_
_entity_poly.entity_id
_entity_poly.type
_entity_poly.pdbx_seq_one_letter_code
_entity_poly.pdbx_strand_id
1 'polypeptide(L)'
;MNILGLVLFALVLGVALKKLGREGEDLIRFFNSFNEATMVLVTWIMWYVPIGIMFLVGSKIVEMEDIVLLVTSLGKYIFASILGHFIHGGIILPLIYFASTRQNPYRFLLGLITPFATAFATCSSSATLPSMMKCIEENNGVDNRISRFILPIGATVNMDGAAIFQCMAAVFIAQLNNVDLNAGQIFTILVTATASSVGAAGVPAGGVLTIAIILEAIGLPTNDLSLILAVDWIV
;
A
#
# COMPACT_ATOMS: atom_id res chain seq x y z
N MET A 1 -18.68 -7.04 7.49
CA MET A 1 -18.28 -8.33 6.86
C MET A 1 -17.04 -8.88 7.58
N ASN A 2 -16.87 -10.21 7.78
CA ASN A 2 -15.66 -10.73 8.46
C ASN A 2 -14.48 -10.88 7.48
N ILE A 3 -13.82 -9.76 7.21
CA ILE A 3 -12.71 -9.65 6.26
C ILE A 3 -11.49 -10.44 6.73
N LEU A 4 -11.16 -10.38 8.02
CA LEU A 4 -10.03 -11.14 8.57
C LEU A 4 -10.22 -12.66 8.35
N GLY A 5 -11.45 -13.15 8.55
CA GLY A 5 -11.81 -14.53 8.24
C GLY A 5 -11.69 -14.87 6.76
N LEU A 6 -12.07 -13.97 5.87
CA LEU A 6 -11.94 -14.14 4.42
C LEU A 6 -10.48 -14.16 3.96
N VAL A 7 -9.63 -13.28 4.50
CA VAL A 7 -8.18 -13.25 4.21
C VAL A 7 -7.53 -14.55 4.68
N LEU A 8 -7.83 -14.99 5.91
CA LEU A 8 -7.27 -16.22 6.46
C LEU A 8 -7.73 -17.45 5.66
N PHE A 9 -9.00 -17.49 5.27
CA PHE A 9 -9.53 -18.51 4.38
C PHE A 9 -8.82 -18.50 3.01
N ALA A 10 -8.66 -17.33 2.37
CA ALA A 10 -8.00 -17.21 1.07
C ALA A 10 -6.53 -17.65 1.11
N LEU A 11 -5.81 -17.34 2.19
CA LEU A 11 -4.43 -17.81 2.41
C LEU A 11 -4.37 -19.34 2.52
N VAL A 12 -5.22 -19.94 3.36
CA VAL A 12 -5.27 -21.41 3.53
C VAL A 12 -5.69 -22.09 2.22
N LEU A 13 -6.67 -21.54 1.51
CA LEU A 13 -7.14 -22.04 0.22
C LEU A 13 -6.02 -21.96 -0.84
N GLY A 14 -5.31 -20.85 -0.93
CA GLY A 14 -4.19 -20.68 -1.86
C GLY A 14 -3.08 -21.71 -1.62
N VAL A 15 -2.74 -21.98 -0.35
CA VAL A 15 -1.76 -23.03 0.02
C VAL A 15 -2.28 -24.43 -0.34
N ALA A 16 -3.57 -24.71 -0.09
CA ALA A 16 -4.19 -25.98 -0.43
C ALA A 16 -4.19 -26.23 -1.95
N LEU A 17 -4.58 -25.24 -2.75
CA LEU A 17 -4.58 -25.30 -4.22
C LEU A 17 -3.16 -25.52 -4.77
N LYS A 18 -2.16 -24.87 -4.21
CA LYS A 18 -0.76 -25.10 -4.59
C LYS A 18 -0.31 -26.55 -4.31
N LYS A 19 -0.80 -27.16 -3.22
CA LYS A 19 -0.44 -28.53 -2.83
C LYS A 19 -1.11 -29.61 -3.71
N LEU A 20 -2.24 -29.29 -4.34
CA LEU A 20 -2.92 -30.15 -5.32
C LEU A 20 -2.16 -30.30 -6.65
N GLY A 21 -1.15 -29.47 -6.90
CA GLY A 21 -0.34 -29.54 -8.12
C GLY A 21 -1.18 -29.31 -9.39
N ARG A 22 -1.16 -30.26 -10.32
CA ARG A 22 -1.88 -30.16 -11.61
C ARG A 22 -3.39 -30.02 -11.45
N GLU A 23 -3.98 -30.67 -10.45
CA GLU A 23 -5.44 -30.57 -10.22
C GLU A 23 -5.86 -29.18 -9.72
N GLY A 24 -4.94 -28.41 -9.14
CA GLY A 24 -5.20 -27.05 -8.66
C GLY A 24 -5.03 -25.97 -9.73
N GLU A 25 -4.42 -26.27 -10.88
CA GLU A 25 -4.06 -25.27 -11.90
C GLU A 25 -5.28 -24.55 -12.48
N ASP A 26 -6.37 -25.29 -12.77
CA ASP A 26 -7.58 -24.71 -13.35
C ASP A 26 -8.24 -23.68 -12.40
N LEU A 27 -8.27 -23.99 -11.09
CA LEU A 27 -8.82 -23.08 -10.09
C LEU A 27 -7.92 -21.86 -9.87
N ILE A 28 -6.59 -22.04 -9.84
CA ILE A 28 -5.65 -20.92 -9.76
C ILE A 28 -5.82 -20.00 -10.97
N ARG A 29 -5.96 -20.59 -12.18
CA ARG A 29 -6.19 -19.82 -13.40
C ARG A 29 -7.51 -19.07 -13.38
N PHE A 30 -8.59 -19.70 -12.88
CA PHE A 30 -9.88 -19.05 -12.67
C PHE A 30 -9.75 -17.84 -11.74
N PHE A 31 -9.15 -17.99 -10.56
CA PHE A 31 -9.00 -16.89 -9.60
C PHE A 31 -8.13 -15.76 -10.15
N ASN A 32 -7.08 -16.06 -10.90
CA ASN A 32 -6.27 -15.05 -11.57
C ASN A 32 -7.07 -14.28 -12.62
N SER A 33 -7.81 -14.97 -13.49
CA SER A 33 -8.67 -14.30 -14.49
C SER A 33 -9.79 -13.49 -13.83
N PHE A 34 -10.35 -13.96 -12.72
CA PHE A 34 -11.35 -13.25 -11.94
C PHE A 34 -10.78 -11.97 -11.29
N ASN A 35 -9.56 -12.04 -10.77
CA ASN A 35 -8.85 -10.89 -10.23
C ASN A 35 -8.62 -9.83 -11.33
N GLU A 36 -8.14 -10.23 -12.52
CA GLU A 36 -7.96 -9.32 -13.65
C GLU A 36 -9.28 -8.65 -14.08
N ALA A 37 -10.37 -9.41 -14.18
CA ALA A 37 -11.69 -8.86 -14.48
C ALA A 37 -12.14 -7.84 -13.41
N THR A 38 -11.85 -8.13 -12.13
CA THR A 38 -12.16 -7.21 -11.02
C THR A 38 -11.33 -5.94 -11.12
N MET A 39 -10.05 -6.02 -11.49
CA MET A 39 -9.19 -4.85 -11.68
C MET A 39 -9.67 -3.94 -12.83
N VAL A 40 -10.24 -4.50 -13.90
CA VAL A 40 -10.89 -3.71 -14.96
C VAL A 40 -12.08 -2.93 -14.42
N LEU A 41 -12.93 -3.55 -13.59
CA LEU A 41 -14.06 -2.86 -12.93
C LEU A 41 -13.57 -1.73 -12.02
N VAL A 42 -12.53 -1.99 -11.22
CA VAL A 42 -11.90 -0.96 -10.37
C VAL A 42 -11.42 0.21 -11.22
N THR A 43 -10.79 -0.06 -12.36
CA THR A 43 -10.33 0.99 -13.28
C THR A 43 -11.49 1.86 -13.77
N TRP A 44 -12.63 1.27 -14.14
CA TRP A 44 -13.81 2.05 -14.53
C TRP A 44 -14.36 2.91 -13.40
N ILE A 45 -14.37 2.39 -12.17
CA ILE A 45 -14.78 3.16 -10.99
C ILE A 45 -13.81 4.34 -10.78
N MET A 46 -12.50 4.14 -10.94
CA MET A 46 -11.50 5.19 -10.81
C MET A 46 -11.68 6.35 -11.81
N TRP A 47 -12.27 6.10 -12.99
CA TRP A 47 -12.67 7.19 -13.90
C TRP A 47 -13.79 8.07 -13.34
N TYR A 48 -14.66 7.50 -12.50
CA TYR A 48 -15.77 8.21 -11.84
C TYR A 48 -15.36 8.88 -10.53
N VAL A 49 -14.29 8.40 -9.91
CA VAL A 49 -13.76 8.88 -8.62
C VAL A 49 -13.56 10.41 -8.57
N PRO A 50 -13.02 11.10 -9.59
CA PRO A 50 -12.85 12.56 -9.55
C PRO A 50 -14.16 13.32 -9.28
N ILE A 51 -15.27 12.85 -9.84
CA ILE A 51 -16.60 13.45 -9.62
C ILE A 51 -17.06 13.15 -8.18
N GLY A 52 -16.87 11.91 -7.71
CA GLY A 52 -17.20 11.51 -6.34
C GLY A 52 -16.43 12.31 -5.28
N ILE A 53 -15.12 12.49 -5.46
CA ILE A 53 -14.27 13.29 -4.56
C ILE A 53 -14.77 14.73 -4.49
N MET A 54 -15.11 15.35 -5.63
CA MET A 54 -15.59 16.73 -5.67
C MET A 54 -16.82 16.93 -4.77
N PHE A 55 -17.79 16.02 -4.84
CA PHE A 55 -18.98 16.09 -3.99
C PHE A 55 -18.71 15.72 -2.53
N LEU A 56 -17.85 14.73 -2.26
CA LEU A 56 -17.54 14.31 -0.89
C LEU A 56 -16.70 15.35 -0.13
N VAL A 57 -15.70 15.93 -0.80
CA VAL A 57 -14.92 17.05 -0.25
C VAL A 57 -15.83 18.27 -0.07
N GLY A 58 -16.68 18.57 -1.06
CA GLY A 58 -17.66 19.65 -0.97
C GLY A 58 -18.62 19.48 0.21
N SER A 59 -19.17 18.27 0.42
CA SER A 59 -20.06 18.00 1.54
C SER A 59 -19.35 18.08 2.88
N LYS A 60 -18.09 17.62 2.97
CA LYS A 60 -17.30 17.73 4.20
C LYS A 60 -16.90 19.16 4.55
N ILE A 61 -16.60 19.99 3.56
CA ILE A 61 -16.37 21.42 3.78
C ILE A 61 -17.63 22.11 4.33
N VAL A 62 -18.83 21.68 3.90
CA VAL A 62 -20.11 22.23 4.37
C VAL A 62 -20.50 21.70 5.76
N GLU A 63 -20.19 20.43 6.07
CA GLU A 63 -20.45 19.85 7.40
C GLU A 63 -19.53 20.37 8.50
N MET A 64 -18.31 20.80 8.17
CA MET A 64 -17.32 21.21 9.17
C MET A 64 -17.34 22.71 9.40
N GLU A 65 -17.57 23.10 10.65
CA GLU A 65 -17.66 24.50 11.08
C GLU A 65 -16.32 25.28 10.98
N ASP A 66 -15.18 24.58 10.87
CA ASP A 66 -13.84 25.20 10.87
C ASP A 66 -12.86 24.58 9.84
N ILE A 67 -12.78 25.21 8.67
CA ILE A 67 -11.93 24.80 7.54
C ILE A 67 -10.44 24.82 7.90
N VAL A 68 -10.03 25.71 8.82
CA VAL A 68 -8.62 25.86 9.22
C VAL A 68 -8.16 24.62 10.00
N LEU A 69 -9.03 24.07 10.84
CA LEU A 69 -8.75 22.85 11.60
C LEU A 69 -8.61 21.62 10.68
N LEU A 70 -9.44 21.52 9.64
CA LEU A 70 -9.39 20.44 8.67
C LEU A 70 -8.06 20.47 7.87
N VAL A 71 -7.71 21.62 7.31
CA VAL A 71 -6.46 21.79 6.55
C VAL A 71 -5.25 21.51 7.45
N THR A 72 -5.28 21.96 8.70
CA THR A 72 -4.21 21.69 9.67
C THR A 72 -4.09 20.20 9.99
N SER A 73 -5.21 19.50 10.14
CA SER A 73 -5.23 18.06 10.46
C SER A 73 -4.75 17.23 9.28
N LEU A 74 -5.17 17.56 8.05
CA LEU A 74 -4.67 16.94 6.82
C LEU A 74 -3.18 17.23 6.60
N GLY A 75 -2.72 18.46 6.89
CA GLY A 75 -1.30 18.80 6.83
C GLY A 75 -0.46 17.97 7.80
N LYS A 76 -0.94 17.75 9.04
CA LYS A 76 -0.30 16.86 10.01
C LYS A 76 -0.27 15.41 9.52
N TYR A 77 -1.35 14.94 8.90
CA TYR A 77 -1.42 13.60 8.30
C TYR A 77 -0.37 13.42 7.19
N ILE A 78 -0.33 14.33 6.22
CA ILE A 78 0.64 14.30 5.11
C ILE A 78 2.07 14.29 5.68
N PHE A 79 2.35 15.21 6.60
CA PHE A 79 3.67 15.31 7.23
C PHE A 79 4.05 14.01 7.96
N ALA A 80 3.14 13.45 8.76
CA ALA A 80 3.39 12.23 9.50
C ALA A 80 3.57 11.02 8.58
N SER A 81 2.83 10.94 7.48
CA SER A 81 2.97 9.86 6.49
C SER A 81 4.31 9.96 5.76
N ILE A 82 4.68 11.14 5.26
CA ILE A 82 5.99 11.37 4.61
C ILE A 82 7.12 11.04 5.59
N LEU A 83 7.02 11.51 6.84
CA LEU A 83 7.99 11.22 7.88
C LEU A 83 8.11 9.71 8.14
N GLY A 84 7.00 8.98 8.17
CA GLY A 84 6.97 7.52 8.29
C GLY A 84 7.73 6.83 7.16
N HIS A 85 7.50 7.23 5.91
CA HIS A 85 8.23 6.72 4.74
C HIS A 85 9.73 7.02 4.81
N PHE A 86 10.11 8.23 5.22
CA PHE A 86 11.51 8.61 5.39
C PHE A 86 12.21 7.83 6.51
N ILE A 87 11.55 7.62 7.65
CA ILE A 87 12.11 6.83 8.75
C ILE A 87 12.27 5.37 8.31
N HIS A 88 11.26 4.79 7.67
CA HIS A 88 11.32 3.40 7.22
C HIS A 88 12.39 3.19 6.13
N GLY A 89 12.33 3.96 5.05
CA GLY A 89 13.23 3.84 3.91
C GLY A 89 14.64 4.38 4.15
N GLY A 90 14.79 5.40 4.99
CA GLY A 90 16.06 6.09 5.24
C GLY A 90 16.81 5.64 6.48
N ILE A 91 16.13 4.99 7.44
CA ILE A 91 16.73 4.56 8.72
C ILE A 91 16.53 3.06 8.94
N ILE A 92 15.28 2.56 8.93
CA ILE A 92 14.99 1.16 9.30
C ILE A 92 15.59 0.18 8.28
N LEU A 93 15.27 0.33 6.99
CA LEU A 93 15.81 -0.55 5.94
C LEU A 93 17.34 -0.48 5.82
N PRO A 94 17.98 0.71 5.86
CA PRO A 94 19.44 0.84 5.91
C PRO A 94 20.07 0.16 7.13
N LEU A 95 19.42 0.22 8.30
CA LEU A 95 19.90 -0.42 9.52
C LEU A 95 19.82 -1.94 9.43
N ILE A 96 18.75 -2.49 8.86
CA ILE A 96 18.62 -3.94 8.59
C ILE A 96 19.70 -4.39 7.58
N TYR A 97 19.93 -3.61 6.52
CA TYR A 97 20.99 -3.88 5.55
C TYR A 97 22.37 -3.87 6.21
N PHE A 98 22.66 -2.87 7.03
CA PHE A 98 23.93 -2.75 7.75
C PHE A 98 24.13 -3.89 8.75
N ALA A 99 23.08 -4.28 9.50
CA ALA A 99 23.15 -5.39 10.45
C ALA A 99 23.47 -6.72 9.75
N SER A 100 22.93 -6.92 8.54
CA SER A 100 23.07 -8.19 7.79
C SER A 100 24.35 -8.26 6.97
N THR A 101 24.71 -7.18 6.27
CA THR A 101 25.84 -7.15 5.33
C THR A 101 27.12 -6.54 5.93
N ARG A 102 26.98 -5.75 7.01
CA ARG A 102 28.03 -4.90 7.58
C ARG A 102 28.68 -3.94 6.58
N GLN A 103 27.99 -3.64 5.48
CA GLN A 103 28.43 -2.69 4.46
C GLN A 103 27.64 -1.39 4.56
N ASN A 104 28.19 -0.31 4.00
CA ASN A 104 27.53 0.99 4.03
C ASN A 104 26.27 0.99 3.14
N PRO A 105 25.06 1.10 3.72
CA PRO A 105 23.79 1.07 2.97
C PRO A 105 23.63 2.28 2.04
N TYR A 106 24.19 3.43 2.39
CA TYR A 106 24.01 4.65 1.58
C TYR A 106 24.78 4.58 0.27
N ARG A 107 25.91 3.86 0.20
CA ARG A 107 26.58 3.58 -1.08
C ARG A 107 25.70 2.73 -2.00
N PHE A 108 25.00 1.75 -1.42
CA PHE A 108 24.06 0.92 -2.15
C PHE A 108 22.86 1.74 -2.66
N LEU A 109 22.31 2.64 -1.84
CA LEU A 109 21.21 3.53 -2.22
C LEU A 109 21.60 4.54 -3.31
N LEU A 110 22.82 5.08 -3.26
CA LEU A 110 23.32 6.01 -4.28
C LEU A 110 23.35 5.38 -5.68
N GLY A 111 23.65 4.09 -5.79
CA GLY A 111 23.58 3.34 -7.05
C GLY A 111 22.16 3.18 -7.61
N LEU A 112 21.11 3.55 -6.84
CA LEU A 112 19.70 3.38 -7.16
C LEU A 112 18.94 4.70 -7.30
N ILE A 113 19.63 5.84 -7.39
CA ILE A 113 18.99 7.16 -7.54
C ILE A 113 18.06 7.21 -8.77
N THR A 114 18.50 6.67 -9.90
CA THR A 114 17.73 6.70 -11.16
C THR A 114 16.38 5.96 -11.07
N PRO A 115 16.32 4.69 -10.60
CA PRO A 115 15.04 4.02 -10.43
C PRO A 115 14.17 4.65 -9.34
N PHE A 116 14.75 5.22 -8.27
CA PHE A 116 13.97 5.96 -7.27
C PHE A 116 13.33 7.23 -7.85
N ALA A 117 14.07 8.00 -8.65
CA ALA A 117 13.53 9.17 -9.35
C ALA A 117 12.42 8.77 -10.33
N THR A 118 12.57 7.64 -11.02
CA THR A 118 11.55 7.10 -11.92
C THR A 118 10.32 6.65 -11.14
N ALA A 119 10.49 6.04 -9.97
CA ALA A 119 9.38 5.61 -9.12
C ALA A 119 8.57 6.78 -8.61
N PHE A 120 9.27 7.84 -8.19
CA PHE A 120 8.63 9.08 -7.79
C PHE A 120 7.89 9.76 -8.95
N ALA A 121 8.46 9.77 -10.15
CA ALA A 121 7.83 10.41 -11.31
C ALA A 121 6.64 9.62 -11.90
N THR A 122 6.68 8.29 -11.83
CA THR A 122 5.66 7.42 -12.43
C THR A 122 4.60 6.94 -11.45
N CYS A 123 4.84 7.09 -10.14
CA CYS A 123 4.01 6.58 -9.06
C CYS A 123 3.64 5.08 -9.21
N SER A 124 4.51 4.28 -9.84
CA SER A 124 4.24 2.86 -10.11
C SER A 124 5.47 1.98 -9.94
N SER A 125 5.38 0.99 -9.04
CA SER A 125 6.42 -0.01 -8.81
C SER A 125 6.69 -0.86 -10.06
N SER A 126 5.64 -1.27 -10.78
CA SER A 126 5.75 -2.09 -11.99
C SER A 126 6.47 -1.36 -13.13
N ALA A 127 6.24 -0.06 -13.27
CA ALA A 127 6.90 0.77 -14.29
C ALA A 127 8.41 0.93 -14.02
N THR A 128 8.85 0.81 -12.75
CA THR A 128 10.23 1.06 -12.33
C THR A 128 11.12 -0.17 -12.35
N LEU A 129 10.50 -1.36 -12.31
CA LEU A 129 11.19 -2.64 -12.19
C LEU A 129 12.32 -2.83 -13.23
N PRO A 130 12.14 -2.50 -14.53
CA PRO A 130 13.22 -2.66 -15.51
C PRO A 130 14.44 -1.78 -15.23
N SER A 131 14.23 -0.53 -14.80
CA SER A 131 15.31 0.38 -14.43
C SER A 131 16.00 -0.05 -13.14
N MET A 132 15.23 -0.57 -12.17
CA MET A 132 15.75 -1.07 -10.90
C MET A 132 16.68 -2.28 -11.11
N MET A 133 16.25 -3.24 -11.93
CA MET A 133 17.04 -4.43 -12.25
C MET A 133 18.38 -4.06 -12.89
N LYS A 134 18.37 -3.14 -13.86
CA LYS A 134 19.60 -2.67 -14.53
C LYS A 134 20.58 -2.02 -13.54
N CYS A 135 20.11 -1.08 -12.72
CA CYS A 135 20.96 -0.37 -11.78
C CYS A 135 21.51 -1.28 -10.66
N ILE A 136 20.73 -2.26 -10.20
CA ILE A 136 21.21 -3.25 -9.21
C ILE A 136 22.32 -4.14 -9.78
N GLU A 137 22.19 -4.59 -11.03
CA GLU A 137 23.18 -5.45 -11.70
C GLU A 137 24.45 -4.65 -12.03
N GLU A 138 24.32 -3.45 -12.62
CA GLU A 138 25.45 -2.66 -13.11
C GLU A 138 26.16 -1.83 -12.02
N ASN A 139 25.41 -1.14 -11.13
CA ASN A 139 26.01 -0.21 -10.16
C ASN A 139 26.37 -0.91 -8.85
N ASN A 140 25.55 -1.87 -8.42
CA ASN A 140 25.69 -2.52 -7.11
C ASN A 140 26.27 -3.94 -7.22
N GLY A 141 26.46 -4.47 -8.43
CA GLY A 141 27.14 -5.74 -8.69
C GLY A 141 26.43 -6.98 -8.14
N VAL A 142 25.11 -6.93 -7.98
CA VAL A 142 24.33 -8.07 -7.49
C VAL A 142 24.17 -9.11 -8.59
N ASP A 143 24.29 -10.39 -8.24
CA ASP A 143 24.16 -11.50 -9.19
C ASP A 143 22.79 -11.52 -9.88
N ASN A 144 22.81 -11.60 -11.21
CA ASN A 144 21.62 -11.57 -12.07
C ASN A 144 20.62 -12.69 -11.74
N ARG A 145 21.06 -13.83 -11.21
CA ARG A 145 20.17 -14.94 -10.83
C ARG A 145 19.31 -14.55 -9.62
N ILE A 146 19.85 -13.74 -8.72
CA ILE A 146 19.16 -13.29 -7.51
C ILE A 146 18.27 -12.08 -7.83
N SER A 147 18.81 -11.07 -8.52
CA SER A 147 18.08 -9.83 -8.85
C SER A 147 16.82 -10.13 -9.68
N ARG A 148 16.93 -10.98 -10.70
CA ARG A 148 15.83 -11.32 -11.63
C ARG A 148 14.76 -12.21 -11.01
N PHE A 149 15.06 -12.85 -9.88
CA PHE A 149 14.09 -13.65 -9.15
C PHE A 149 13.39 -12.83 -8.05
N ILE A 150 14.17 -12.11 -7.23
CA ILE A 150 13.65 -11.44 -6.03
C ILE A 150 12.92 -10.14 -6.40
N LEU A 151 13.42 -9.34 -7.35
CA LEU A 151 12.84 -8.02 -7.64
C LEU A 151 11.42 -8.08 -8.20
N PRO A 152 11.08 -8.97 -9.17
CA PRO A 152 9.71 -9.06 -9.67
C PRO A 152 8.70 -9.52 -8.60
N ILE A 153 9.12 -10.45 -7.73
CA ILE A 153 8.31 -10.89 -6.59
C ILE A 153 8.14 -9.75 -5.58
N GLY A 154 9.23 -9.04 -5.26
CA GLY A 154 9.22 -7.91 -4.34
C GLY A 154 8.34 -6.76 -4.79
N ALA A 155 8.30 -6.46 -6.09
CA ALA A 155 7.49 -5.37 -6.66
C ALA A 155 5.97 -5.56 -6.48
N THR A 156 5.52 -6.78 -6.19
CA THR A 156 4.11 -7.11 -5.97
C THR A 156 3.82 -7.47 -4.52
N VAL A 157 4.70 -8.22 -3.87
CA VAL A 157 4.48 -8.74 -2.51
C VAL A 157 4.90 -7.75 -1.43
N ASN A 158 5.99 -6.99 -1.64
CA ASN A 158 6.60 -6.17 -0.59
C ASN A 158 6.18 -4.70 -0.68
N MET A 159 4.92 -4.42 -0.36
CA MET A 159 4.36 -3.07 -0.37
C MET A 159 4.37 -2.39 1.02
N ASP A 160 5.56 -2.14 1.56
CA ASP A 160 5.71 -1.48 2.87
C ASP A 160 5.07 -0.09 2.91
N GLY A 161 5.21 0.68 1.82
CA GLY A 161 4.61 2.02 1.72
C GLY A 161 3.07 1.97 1.81
N ALA A 162 2.44 1.00 1.14
CA ALA A 162 0.99 0.81 1.24
C ALA A 162 0.56 0.43 2.66
N ALA A 163 1.32 -0.42 3.36
CA ALA A 163 1.03 -0.77 4.74
C ALA A 163 1.15 0.42 5.70
N ILE A 164 2.20 1.25 5.54
CA ILE A 164 2.38 2.49 6.31
C ILE A 164 1.21 3.43 6.05
N PHE A 165 0.91 3.69 4.78
CA PHE A 165 -0.19 4.55 4.35
C PHE A 165 -1.54 4.10 4.92
N GLN A 166 -1.87 2.82 4.78
CA GLN A 166 -3.11 2.25 5.30
C GLN A 166 -3.22 2.36 6.83
N CYS A 167 -2.15 2.06 7.57
CA CYS A 167 -2.13 2.18 9.03
C CYS A 167 -2.30 3.64 9.48
N MET A 168 -1.57 4.55 8.84
CA MET A 168 -1.64 5.99 9.13
C MET A 168 -3.03 6.55 8.83
N ALA A 169 -3.63 6.18 7.70
CA ALA A 169 -4.97 6.61 7.31
C ALA A 169 -6.04 6.09 8.29
N ALA A 170 -5.98 4.82 8.69
CA ALA A 170 -6.92 4.23 9.64
C ALA A 170 -6.87 4.90 11.01
N VAL A 171 -5.65 5.14 11.54
CA VAL A 171 -5.47 5.84 12.83
C VAL A 171 -5.90 7.30 12.74
N PHE A 172 -5.60 7.98 11.62
CA PHE A 172 -6.03 9.36 11.40
C PHE A 172 -7.55 9.49 11.37
N ILE A 173 -8.26 8.60 10.66
CA ILE A 173 -9.73 8.61 10.62
C ILE A 173 -10.32 8.32 12.00
N ALA A 174 -9.71 7.43 12.79
CA ALA A 174 -10.13 7.19 14.17
C ALA A 174 -10.00 8.47 15.02
N GLN A 175 -8.88 9.17 14.90
CA GLN A 175 -8.62 10.43 15.61
C GLN A 175 -9.55 11.56 15.17
N LEU A 176 -9.84 11.68 13.87
CA LEU A 176 -10.80 12.66 13.34
C LEU A 176 -12.21 12.47 13.92
N ASN A 177 -12.62 11.22 14.11
CA ASN A 177 -13.92 10.87 14.68
C ASN A 177 -13.94 10.83 16.22
N ASN A 178 -12.83 11.20 16.88
CA ASN A 178 -12.65 11.09 18.34
C ASN A 178 -12.92 9.68 18.87
N VAL A 179 -12.54 8.65 18.11
CA VAL A 179 -12.65 7.25 18.50
C VAL A 179 -11.31 6.77 19.04
N ASP A 180 -11.30 6.38 20.31
CA ASP A 180 -10.14 5.74 20.93
C ASP A 180 -9.99 4.29 20.44
N LEU A 181 -8.85 3.97 19.86
CA LEU A 181 -8.55 2.62 19.38
C LEU A 181 -8.07 1.74 20.53
N ASN A 182 -8.76 0.63 20.77
CA ASN A 182 -8.31 -0.41 21.69
C ASN A 182 -7.14 -1.21 21.08
N ALA A 183 -6.32 -1.84 21.92
CA ALA A 183 -5.22 -2.73 21.52
C ALA A 183 -5.66 -3.82 20.52
N GLY A 184 -6.87 -4.35 20.67
CA GLY A 184 -7.45 -5.30 19.71
C GLY A 184 -7.63 -4.70 18.32
N GLN A 185 -8.15 -3.47 18.22
CA GLN A 185 -8.33 -2.78 16.93
C GLN A 185 -6.98 -2.41 16.30
N ILE A 186 -6.00 -1.97 17.10
CA ILE A 186 -4.63 -1.70 16.62
C ILE A 186 -4.01 -2.97 16.02
N PHE A 187 -4.15 -4.12 16.71
CA PHE A 187 -3.68 -5.39 16.19
C PHE A 187 -4.40 -5.80 14.90
N THR A 188 -5.72 -5.62 14.83
CA THR A 188 -6.50 -5.88 13.62
C THR A 188 -6.05 -5.00 12.46
N ILE A 189 -5.82 -3.70 12.68
CA ILE A 189 -5.29 -2.77 11.67
C ILE A 189 -3.95 -3.29 11.15
N LEU A 190 -3.02 -3.61 12.06
CA LEU A 190 -1.67 -4.05 11.69
C LEU A 190 -1.69 -5.33 10.84
N VAL A 191 -2.45 -6.35 11.26
CA VAL A 191 -2.54 -7.62 10.53
C VAL A 191 -3.25 -7.43 9.19
N THR A 192 -4.36 -6.67 9.17
CA THR A 192 -5.16 -6.48 7.95
C THR A 192 -4.41 -5.62 6.93
N ALA A 193 -3.74 -4.55 7.36
CA ALA A 193 -2.92 -3.71 6.49
C ALA A 193 -1.74 -4.51 5.90
N THR A 194 -1.04 -5.29 6.73
CA THR A 194 0.06 -6.14 6.24
C THR A 194 -0.42 -7.20 5.25
N ALA A 195 -1.56 -7.84 5.52
CA ALA A 195 -2.11 -8.83 4.60
C ALA A 195 -2.64 -8.19 3.31
N SER A 196 -3.25 -7.01 3.43
CA SER A 196 -3.83 -6.29 2.30
C SER A 196 -2.78 -5.63 1.41
N SER A 197 -1.62 -5.23 1.95
CA SER A 197 -0.55 -4.63 1.15
C SER A 197 0.06 -5.62 0.17
N VAL A 198 0.12 -6.92 0.52
CA VAL A 198 0.54 -7.99 -0.39
C VAL A 198 -0.43 -8.17 -1.57
N GLY A 199 -1.71 -7.85 -1.36
CA GLY A 199 -2.77 -7.98 -2.37
C GLY A 199 -3.03 -6.71 -3.19
N ALA A 200 -2.41 -5.59 -2.85
CA ALA A 200 -2.53 -4.37 -3.63
C ALA A 200 -1.71 -4.53 -4.93
N ALA A 201 -2.38 -4.60 -6.07
CA ALA A 201 -1.70 -4.60 -7.35
C ALA A 201 -0.95 -3.26 -7.53
N GLY A 202 0.20 -3.27 -8.22
CA GLY A 202 1.06 -2.08 -8.49
C GLY A 202 0.44 -1.03 -9.43
N VAL A 203 -0.87 -0.84 -9.34
CA VAL A 203 -1.72 0.06 -10.11
C VAL A 203 -1.96 1.33 -9.28
N PRO A 204 -1.89 2.52 -9.90
CA PRO A 204 -2.17 3.79 -9.21
C PRO A 204 -3.51 3.78 -8.47
N ALA A 205 -3.54 4.35 -7.26
CA ALA A 205 -4.72 4.50 -6.40
C ALA A 205 -5.38 3.20 -5.87
N GLY A 206 -4.76 2.02 -6.03
CA GLY A 206 -5.24 0.77 -5.43
C GLY A 206 -5.28 0.75 -3.90
N GLY A 207 -4.49 1.63 -3.26
CA GLY A 207 -4.40 1.76 -1.79
C GLY A 207 -5.69 2.26 -1.12
N VAL A 208 -6.57 2.94 -1.85
CA VAL A 208 -7.78 3.55 -1.25
C VAL A 208 -8.87 2.51 -0.97
N LEU A 209 -9.04 1.55 -1.87
CA LEU A 209 -10.00 0.46 -1.68
C LEU A 209 -9.66 -0.40 -0.46
N THR A 210 -8.36 -0.63 -0.25
CA THR A 210 -7.86 -1.45 0.85
C THR A 210 -7.99 -0.76 2.20
N ILE A 211 -7.98 0.57 2.26
CA ILE A 211 -8.32 1.32 3.49
C ILE A 211 -9.78 1.10 3.89
N ALA A 212 -10.72 1.14 2.94
CA ALA A 212 -12.14 0.94 3.24
C ALA A 212 -12.40 -0.43 3.91
N ILE A 213 -11.70 -1.46 3.44
CA ILE A 213 -11.70 -2.81 4.00
C ILE A 213 -11.21 -2.80 5.47
N ILE A 214 -10.13 -2.08 5.76
CA ILE A 214 -9.57 -1.99 7.12
C ILE A 214 -10.52 -1.23 8.05
N LEU A 215 -11.10 -0.11 7.60
CA LEU A 215 -12.06 0.67 8.39
C LEU A 215 -13.30 -0.15 8.74
N GLU A 216 -13.84 -0.92 7.80
CA GLU A 216 -14.97 -1.80 8.07
C GLU A 216 -14.60 -2.90 9.08
N ALA A 217 -13.38 -3.44 9.02
CA ALA A 217 -12.91 -4.48 9.94
C ALA A 217 -12.82 -4.01 11.40
N ILE A 218 -12.60 -2.71 11.64
CA ILE A 218 -12.56 -2.10 12.98
C ILE A 218 -13.84 -1.34 13.37
N GLY A 219 -14.82 -1.30 12.47
CA GLY A 219 -16.13 -0.68 12.71
C GLY A 219 -16.14 0.85 12.60
N LEU A 220 -15.21 1.46 11.86
CA LEU A 220 -15.17 2.90 11.64
C LEU A 220 -15.96 3.33 10.40
N PRO A 221 -16.55 4.54 10.40
CA PRO A 221 -17.26 5.07 9.25
C PRO A 221 -16.31 5.30 8.07
N THR A 222 -16.75 4.92 6.86
CA THR A 222 -15.96 5.06 5.62
C THR A 222 -16.19 6.39 4.91
N ASN A 223 -17.07 7.25 5.42
CA ASN A 223 -17.39 8.55 4.81
C ASN A 223 -16.17 9.49 4.71
N ASP A 224 -15.24 9.37 5.65
CA ASP A 224 -14.04 10.20 5.71
C ASP A 224 -12.89 9.69 4.83
N LEU A 225 -13.08 8.57 4.13
CA LEU A 225 -12.13 8.06 3.12
C LEU A 225 -11.86 9.09 2.01
N SER A 226 -12.88 9.90 1.70
CA SER A 226 -12.81 10.98 0.74
C SER A 226 -11.74 12.03 1.05
N LEU A 227 -11.49 12.31 2.33
CA LEU A 227 -10.48 13.25 2.78
C LEU A 227 -9.07 12.72 2.51
N ILE A 228 -8.85 11.42 2.73
CA ILE A 228 -7.58 10.75 2.41
C ILE A 228 -7.35 10.73 0.90
N LEU A 229 -8.38 10.38 0.14
CA LEU A 229 -8.31 10.30 -1.32
C LEU A 229 -7.98 11.65 -1.97
N ALA A 230 -8.40 12.77 -1.37
CA ALA A 230 -8.06 14.11 -1.85
C ALA A 230 -6.56 14.45 -1.72
N VAL A 231 -5.85 13.81 -0.78
CA VAL A 231 -4.43 14.04 -0.50
C VAL A 231 -3.52 12.88 -0.94
N ASP A 232 -4.10 11.77 -1.40
CA ASP A 232 -3.42 10.54 -1.82
C ASP A 232 -2.35 10.79 -2.90
N TRP A 233 -2.58 11.75 -3.80
CA TRP A 233 -1.61 12.09 -4.85
C TRP A 233 -0.31 12.73 -4.33
N ILE A 234 -0.29 13.22 -3.08
CA ILE A 234 0.88 13.85 -2.44
C ILE A 234 1.71 12.83 -1.64
N VAL A 235 1.05 11.80 -1.11
CA VAL A 235 1.58 10.87 -0.10
C VAL A 235 2.13 9.61 -0.76
#